data_AF-A0A9E3ENI3-F1
#
_entry.id   AF-A0A9E3ENI3-F1
#
_cell.length_a   1.000
_cell.length_b   1.000
_cell.length_c   1.000
_cell.angle_alpha   90.00
_cell.angle_beta   90.00
_cell.angle_gamma   90.00
#
_symmetry.space_group_name_H-M   'P 1'
#
loop_
_entity.id
_entity.type
_entity.pdbx_description
1 polymer ?
#
loop_
_entity_poly.entity_id
_entity_poly.type
_entity_poly.pdbx_seq_one_letter_code
_entity_poly.pdbx_strand_id
1 'polypeptide(L)' 'MAAADKIPSFARDIQPLFRQDDREEMTFAFDLWDYHDVRTHAQIILERLEDGSMPCDGEWPEENITLFRSWIEAGMPA' A
#
# COMPACT_ATOMS: atom_id res chain seq x y z
N MET A 1 -18.71 15.42 4.78
CA MET A 1 -17.73 14.51 4.18
C MET A 1 -16.99 13.83 5.31
N ALA A 2 -17.36 12.58 5.61
CA ALA A 2 -16.83 11.84 6.75
C ALA A 2 -16.20 10.56 6.20
N ALA A 3 -14.89 10.60 5.99
CA ALA A 3 -14.04 9.41 5.90
C ALA A 3 -13.01 9.45 7.04
N ALA A 4 -13.40 10.00 8.20
CA ALA A 4 -12.48 10.40 9.27
C ALA A 4 -12.53 9.52 10.55
N ASP A 5 -13.23 8.38 10.54
CA ASP A 5 -13.44 7.60 11.78
C ASP A 5 -12.95 6.14 11.73
N LYS A 6 -12.35 5.69 10.61
CA LYS A 6 -11.66 4.41 10.56
C LYS A 6 -10.28 4.61 9.99
N ILE A 7 -9.31 4.59 10.90
CA ILE A 7 -7.90 4.41 10.55
C ILE A 7 -7.81 3.14 9.66
N PRO A 8 -7.30 3.23 8.42
CA PRO A 8 -7.06 2.06 7.61
C PRO A 8 -6.03 1.19 8.31
N SER A 9 -6.16 -0.13 8.17
CA SER A 9 -5.27 -1.13 8.76
C SER A 9 -4.63 -1.98 7.68
N PHE A 10 -3.42 -2.48 7.91
CA PHE A 10 -2.70 -3.22 6.88
C PHE A 10 -3.50 -4.43 6.42
N ALA A 11 -3.89 -5.32 7.33
CA ALA A 11 -4.55 -6.58 6.96
C ALA A 11 -5.93 -6.39 6.32
N ARG A 12 -6.67 -5.34 6.69
CA ARG A 12 -8.04 -5.12 6.20
C ARG A 12 -8.10 -4.28 4.94
N ASP A 13 -7.29 -3.22 4.88
CA ASP A 13 -7.48 -2.15 3.91
C ASP A 13 -6.29 -2.02 2.94
N ILE A 14 -5.09 -2.48 3.31
CA ILE A 14 -3.86 -2.34 2.49
C ILE A 14 -3.47 -3.62 1.78
N GLN A 15 -3.38 -4.73 2.53
CA GLN A 15 -3.06 -6.05 2.02
C GLN A 15 -3.93 -6.47 0.82
N PRO A 16 -5.28 -6.32 0.83
CA PRO A 16 -6.10 -6.70 -0.31
C PRO A 16 -5.94 -5.77 -1.53
N LEU A 17 -5.31 -4.61 -1.40
CA LEU A 17 -5.00 -3.74 -2.54
C LEU A 17 -3.83 -4.31 -3.36
N PHE A 18 -2.88 -4.97 -2.69
CA PHE A 18 -1.79 -5.68 -3.35
C PHE A 18 -2.31 -7.00 -3.92
N ARG A 19 -2.38 -7.07 -5.24
CA ARG A 19 -2.80 -8.30 -5.92
C ARG A 19 -1.73 -9.36 -5.79
N GLN A 20 -2.11 -10.60 -6.05
CA GLN A 20 -1.14 -11.69 -6.07
C GLN A 20 -0.05 -11.43 -7.11
N ASP A 21 -0.41 -10.97 -8.31
CA ASP A 21 0.55 -10.61 -9.36
C ASP A 21 1.54 -9.53 -8.89
N ASP A 22 1.05 -8.47 -8.22
CA ASP A 22 1.91 -7.42 -7.66
C ASP A 22 2.93 -8.01 -6.66
N ARG A 23 2.48 -8.95 -5.82
CA ARG A 23 3.34 -9.65 -4.87
C ARG A 23 4.36 -10.54 -5.56
N GLU A 24 3.95 -11.31 -6.57
CA GLU A 24 4.86 -12.19 -7.32
C GLU A 24 5.93 -11.38 -8.05
N GLU A 25 5.55 -10.24 -8.63
CA GLU A 25 6.48 -9.31 -9.27
C GLU A 25 7.40 -8.61 -8.26
N MET A 26 7.02 -8.49 -6.98
CA MET A 26 7.82 -7.83 -5.94
C MET A 26 8.56 -8.77 -5.00
N THR A 27 8.25 -10.07 -5.01
CA THR A 27 8.84 -11.09 -4.12
C THR A 27 10.37 -11.17 -4.22
N PHE A 28 10.96 -10.69 -5.32
CA PHE A 28 12.40 -10.60 -5.49
C PHE A 28 13.07 -9.53 -4.60
N ALA A 29 12.29 -8.53 -4.14
CA ALA A 29 12.75 -7.42 -3.33
C ALA A 29 12.22 -7.50 -1.89
N PHE A 30 10.91 -7.66 -1.71
CA PHE A 30 10.24 -7.76 -0.41
C PHE A 30 8.80 -8.28 -0.57
N ASP A 31 8.17 -8.75 0.51
CA ASP A 31 6.80 -9.28 0.44
C ASP A 31 5.74 -8.18 0.69
N LEU A 32 4.93 -7.88 -0.33
CA LEU A 32 3.82 -6.92 -0.24
C LEU A 32 2.68 -7.37 0.67
N TRP A 33 2.66 -8.64 1.06
CA TRP A 33 1.70 -9.17 2.04
C TRP A 33 2.30 -9.32 3.44
N ASP A 34 3.59 -9.02 3.60
CA ASP A 34 4.21 -8.95 4.91
C ASP A 34 4.14 -7.52 5.46
N TYR A 35 3.52 -7.40 6.63
CA TYR A 35 3.36 -6.11 7.29
C TYR A 35 4.69 -5.44 7.61
N HIS A 36 5.71 -6.21 8.03
CA HIS A 36 7.01 -5.63 8.40
C HIS A 36 7.74 -5.11 7.18
N ASP A 37 7.74 -5.85 6.07
CA ASP A 37 8.32 -5.42 4.81
C ASP A 37 7.60 -4.18 4.27
N VAL A 38 6.27 -4.22 4.15
CA VAL A 38 5.50 -3.06 3.67
C VAL A 38 5.68 -1.86 4.58
N ARG A 39 5.66 -2.03 5.91
CA ARG A 39 5.91 -0.93 6.86
C ARG A 39 7.31 -0.35 6.72
N THR A 40 8.33 -1.19 6.52
CA THR A 40 9.72 -0.75 6.36
C THR A 40 9.90 0.03 5.06
N HIS A 41 9.21 -0.39 4.00
CA HIS A 41 9.29 0.21 2.67
C HIS A 41 8.14 1.17 2.34
N ALA A 42 7.28 1.51 3.30
CA ALA A 42 6.01 2.20 3.05
C ALA A 42 6.19 3.53 2.31
N GLN A 43 7.20 4.32 2.69
CA GLN A 43 7.51 5.59 2.02
C GLN A 43 7.89 5.37 0.54
N ILE A 44 8.78 4.42 0.29
CA ILE A 44 9.26 4.10 -1.07
C ILE A 44 8.12 3.55 -1.92
N ILE A 45 7.26 2.70 -1.34
CA ILE A 45 6.07 2.18 -2.02
C ILE A 45 5.14 3.35 -2.38
N LEU A 46 4.86 4.26 -1.44
CA LEU A 46 4.02 5.43 -1.71
C LEU A 46 4.59 6.28 -2.85
N GLU A 47 5.90 6.59 -2.82
CA GLU A 47 6.55 7.35 -3.90
C GLU A 47 6.40 6.68 -5.27
N ARG A 48 6.56 5.35 -5.34
CA ARG A 48 6.40 4.60 -6.60
C ARG A 48 4.96 4.51 -7.07
N LEU A 49 4.01 4.43 -6.14
CA LEU A 49 2.57 4.47 -6.42
C LEU A 49 2.17 5.87 -6.94
N GLU A 50 2.67 6.95 -6.32
CA GLU A 50 2.42 8.34 -6.75
C GLU A 50 3.09 8.65 -8.10
N ASP A 51 4.23 8.05 -8.39
CA ASP A 51 4.93 8.17 -9.67
C ASP A 51 4.24 7.36 -10.80
N GLY A 52 3.33 6.45 -10.47
CA GLY A 52 2.67 5.56 -11.43
C GLY A 52 3.58 4.45 -11.99
N SER A 53 4.84 4.40 -11.54
CA SER A 53 5.79 3.34 -11.90
C SER A 53 5.49 1.99 -11.22
N MET A 54 4.60 1.97 -10.23
CA MET A 54 4.06 0.75 -9.62
C MET A 54 2.54 0.82 -9.41
N PRO A 55 1.85 -0.34 -9.47
CA PRO A 55 2.36 -1.66 -9.84
C PRO A 55 2.63 -1.85 -11.34
N CYS A 56 3.45 -2.86 -11.68
CA CYS A 56 3.95 -3.11 -13.05
C CYS A 56 2.84 -3.48 -14.07
N ASP A 57 1.66 -3.88 -13.59
CA ASP A 57 0.50 -4.27 -14.42
C ASP A 57 -0.54 -3.13 -14.58
N GLY A 58 -0.44 -2.07 -13.77
CA GLY A 58 -1.33 -0.93 -13.90
C GLY A 58 -1.42 -0.08 -12.63
N GLU A 59 -1.38 1.23 -12.84
CA GLU A 59 -1.42 2.26 -11.81
C GLU A 59 -2.59 2.07 -10.83
N TRP A 60 -2.33 2.27 -9.54
CA TRP A 60 -3.43 2.32 -8.57
C TRP A 60 -4.28 3.57 -8.79
N PRO A 61 -5.61 3.49 -8.62
CA PRO A 61 -6.44 4.68 -8.60
C PRO A 61 -6.05 5.59 -7.43
N GLU A 62 -6.20 6.90 -7.60
CA GLU A 62 -5.85 7.92 -6.60
C GLU A 62 -6.50 7.65 -5.23
N GLU A 63 -7.69 7.03 -5.20
CA GLU A 63 -8.38 6.62 -3.97
C GLU A 63 -7.58 5.59 -3.16
N ASN A 64 -6.96 4.61 -3.82
CA ASN A 64 -6.13 3.59 -3.16
C ASN A 64 -4.82 4.19 -2.66
N ILE A 65 -4.20 5.08 -3.45
CA ILE A 65 -2.99 5.81 -3.06
C ILE A 65 -3.27 6.68 -1.83
N THR A 66 -4.41 7.39 -1.84
CA THR A 66 -4.86 8.21 -0.70
C THR A 66 -5.10 7.35 0.55
N LEU A 67 -5.65 6.14 0.39
CA LEU A 67 -5.86 5.21 1.49
C LEU A 67 -4.53 4.68 2.06
N PHE A 68 -3.57 4.34 1.20
CA PHE A 68 -2.22 3.94 1.60
C PHE A 68 -1.46 5.06 2.31
N ARG A 69 -1.56 6.29 1.79
CA ARG A 69 -1.02 7.48 2.43
C ARG A 69 -1.64 7.72 3.80
N SER A 70 -2.95 7.60 3.93
CA SER A 70 -3.66 7.74 5.21
C SER A 70 -3.22 6.68 6.23
N TRP A 71 -2.94 5.45 5.79
CA TRP A 71 -2.39 4.39 6.64
C TRP A 71 -0.99 4.73 7.16
N ILE A 72 -0.14 5.28 6.30
CA ILE A 72 1.19 5.79 6.68
C ILE A 72 1.07 6.91 7.72
N GLU A 73 0.22 7.91 7.45
CA GLU A 73 0.01 9.06 8.33
C GLU A 73 -0.58 8.65 9.69
N ALA A 74 -1.38 7.59 9.72
CA ALA A 74 -1.93 7.01 10.94
C ALA A 74 -0.91 6.18 11.76
N GLY A 75 0.34 6.07 11.30
CA GLY A 75 1.40 5.34 11.99
C GLY A 75 1.51 3.86 11.60
N MET A 76 0.96 3.49 10.44
CA MET A 76 1.04 2.15 9.85
C MET A 76 0.51 1.05 10.78
N PRO A 77 -0.76 1.11 11.23
CA PRO A 77 -1.33 0.06 12.08
C PRO A 77 -1.54 -1.25 11.31
N ALA A 78 -1.22 -2.37 11.96
CA ALA A 78 -1.41 -3.72 11.40
C ALA A 78 -2.90 -4.06 11.18
#